data_AF-Q2C950-F1
#
_entry.id   AF-Q2C950-F1
#
_cell.length_a   1.000
_cell.length_b   1.000
_cell.length_c   1.000
_cell.angle_alpha   90.00
_cell.angle_beta   90.00
_cell.angle_gamma   90.00
#
_symmetry.space_group_name_H-M   'P 1'
#
loop_
_entity.id
_entity.type
_entity.pdbx_description
1 polymer ?
#
loop_
_entity_poly.entity_id
_entity_poly.type
_entity_poly.pdbx_seq_one_letter_code
_entity_poly.pdbx_strand_id
1 'polypeptide(L)'
;MIIHVGIIDQDPVRLITPLISETVLTQKVIFIGTEVQREQYDRLAAILTPKHIDVEFFIIPDVINIAHIRDKIHQLAKQLKETGCDVWFNASCGIRHHLLSAYEVFRSYQWPIYVIEPYSDEMCWLYPTDREQQVKAHIQLTDYLSIFGAHCELSKYPITESLNPELWVLGQRWASSAFELGPGLATLNYLATTCRKEQVLHIKLSKKQQGYKELGSLLTDLEKTGLATYNNGVLTFKHEQARRFANGEWLENLVHSTVRMIQNELPTIQDHSLGVQVYRKIGEHEVRNELDVATIVNNKLHIIECKTKGMRDDGNDALYKLESLRDLLGGLRARAMLVSFRPLRHQDLVRAQDLGLAIIGPNQLGDLQKHLYDWLKGAGGKIDITE
;
A
#
# COMPACT_ATOMS: atom_id res chain seq x y z
N MET A 1 -13.57 -15.90 26.67
CA MET A 1 -12.84 -16.39 25.48
C MET A 1 -13.76 -16.22 24.30
N ILE A 2 -13.36 -15.40 23.33
CA ILE A 2 -14.14 -15.15 22.11
C ILE A 2 -13.51 -15.97 20.98
N ILE A 3 -14.35 -16.75 20.29
CA ILE A 3 -13.99 -17.47 19.07
C ILE A 3 -14.60 -16.71 17.90
N HIS A 4 -13.76 -16.20 17.01
CA HIS A 4 -14.22 -15.61 15.76
C HIS A 4 -14.43 -16.71 14.72
N VAL A 5 -15.47 -16.57 13.91
CA VAL A 5 -15.68 -17.40 12.72
C VAL A 5 -15.81 -16.49 11.51
N GLY A 6 -15.09 -16.78 10.44
CA GLY A 6 -15.13 -15.99 9.20
C GLY A 6 -15.05 -16.88 7.97
N ILE A 7 -15.49 -16.38 6.81
CA ILE A 7 -15.48 -17.15 5.55
C ILE A 7 -14.47 -16.53 4.59
N ILE A 8 -13.51 -17.33 4.14
CA ILE A 8 -12.46 -16.88 3.21
C ILE A 8 -13.09 -16.58 1.84
N ASP A 9 -12.69 -15.45 1.24
CA ASP A 9 -12.88 -15.10 -0.16
C ASP A 9 -11.60 -14.49 -0.75
N GLN A 10 -11.66 -13.90 -1.94
CA GLN A 10 -10.49 -13.33 -2.62
C GLN A 10 -9.91 -12.07 -1.93
N ASP A 11 -10.64 -11.43 -1.02
CA ASP A 11 -10.21 -10.22 -0.29
C ASP A 11 -10.55 -10.36 1.21
N PRO A 12 -9.77 -11.17 1.95
CA PRO A 12 -10.07 -11.54 3.33
C PRO A 12 -9.50 -10.54 4.36
N VAL A 13 -9.06 -9.34 3.95
CA VAL A 13 -8.43 -8.34 4.85
C VAL A 13 -9.32 -8.06 6.07
N ARG A 14 -10.64 -7.92 5.84
CA ARG A 14 -11.64 -7.65 6.88
C ARG A 14 -11.94 -8.82 7.80
N LEU A 15 -11.38 -9.99 7.52
CA LEU A 15 -11.33 -11.09 8.48
C LEU A 15 -10.15 -10.95 9.44
N ILE A 16 -9.07 -10.30 9.03
CA ILE A 16 -7.85 -10.14 9.83
C ILE A 16 -7.93 -8.94 10.75
N THR A 17 -8.38 -7.78 10.26
CA THR A 17 -8.37 -6.53 11.03
C THR A 17 -9.05 -6.65 12.40
N PRO A 18 -10.21 -7.33 12.57
CA PRO A 18 -10.82 -7.49 13.90
C PRO A 18 -10.01 -8.35 14.86
N LEU A 19 -9.22 -9.29 14.35
CA LEU A 19 -8.47 -10.26 15.15
C LEU A 19 -7.18 -9.68 15.70
N ILE A 20 -6.59 -8.72 14.99
CA ILE A 20 -5.37 -8.02 15.39
C ILE A 20 -5.66 -6.72 16.14
N SER A 21 -6.92 -6.48 16.49
CA SER A 21 -7.37 -5.28 17.16
C SER A 21 -6.99 -5.28 18.64
N GLU A 22 -6.58 -4.12 19.13
CA GLU A 22 -6.28 -3.90 20.54
C GLU A 22 -7.55 -3.91 21.42
N THR A 23 -8.71 -3.68 20.81
CA THR A 23 -10.01 -3.53 21.50
C THR A 23 -10.81 -4.82 21.63
N VAL A 24 -10.42 -5.89 20.91
CA VAL A 24 -11.11 -7.18 20.91
C VAL A 24 -10.11 -8.30 21.20
N LEU A 25 -10.16 -8.86 22.41
CA LEU A 25 -9.26 -9.95 22.79
C LEU A 25 -9.71 -11.28 22.16
N THR A 26 -9.18 -11.56 20.97
CA THR A 26 -9.40 -12.82 20.26
C THR A 26 -8.36 -13.86 20.66
N GLN A 27 -8.81 -15.06 21.03
CA GLN A 27 -7.90 -16.18 21.35
C GLN A 27 -7.93 -17.28 20.30
N LYS A 28 -9.02 -17.38 19.54
CA LYS A 28 -9.19 -18.36 18.48
C LYS A 28 -9.99 -17.79 17.32
N VAL A 29 -9.61 -18.16 16.10
CA VAL A 29 -10.41 -17.96 14.89
C VAL A 29 -10.57 -19.27 14.12
N ILE A 30 -11.76 -19.47 13.56
CA ILE A 30 -12.04 -20.54 12.61
C ILE A 30 -12.38 -19.91 11.27
N PHE A 31 -11.55 -20.22 10.27
CA PHE A 31 -11.83 -19.85 8.89
C PHE A 31 -12.58 -20.96 8.18
N ILE A 32 -13.74 -20.63 7.64
CA ILE A 32 -14.53 -21.49 6.77
C ILE A 32 -14.08 -21.24 5.33
N GLY A 33 -13.80 -22.31 4.59
CA GLY A 33 -13.46 -22.22 3.17
C GLY A 33 -13.50 -23.58 2.48
N THR A 34 -13.16 -23.60 1.21
CA THR A 34 -13.05 -24.83 0.41
C THR A 34 -11.59 -25.31 0.37
N GLU A 35 -11.34 -26.56 0.01
CA GLU A 35 -9.96 -27.10 0.00
C GLU A 35 -9.02 -26.31 -0.94
N VAL A 36 -9.54 -25.76 -2.04
CA VAL A 36 -8.76 -24.91 -2.97
C VAL A 36 -8.28 -23.61 -2.35
N GLN A 37 -8.84 -23.19 -1.21
CA GLN A 37 -8.46 -21.98 -0.47
C GLN A 37 -7.43 -22.27 0.65
N ARG A 38 -6.87 -23.48 0.73
CA ARG A 38 -5.89 -23.84 1.78
C ARG A 38 -4.66 -22.95 1.78
N GLU A 39 -4.09 -22.64 0.61
CA GLU A 39 -2.92 -21.74 0.55
C GLU A 39 -3.26 -20.34 1.08
N GLN A 40 -4.48 -19.86 0.81
CA GLN A 40 -4.95 -18.58 1.32
C GLN A 40 -5.11 -18.63 2.84
N TYR A 41 -5.71 -19.70 3.37
CA TYR A 41 -5.78 -19.95 4.81
C TYR A 41 -4.39 -19.93 5.46
N ASP A 42 -3.40 -20.61 4.87
CA ASP A 42 -2.05 -20.72 5.44
C ASP A 42 -1.39 -19.32 5.56
N ARG A 43 -1.63 -18.42 4.59
CA ARG A 43 -1.18 -17.02 4.65
C ARG A 43 -1.86 -16.26 5.81
N LEU A 44 -3.17 -16.40 5.98
CA LEU A 44 -3.89 -15.78 7.10
C LEU A 44 -3.40 -16.31 8.46
N ALA A 45 -3.19 -17.63 8.55
CA ALA A 45 -2.67 -18.27 9.76
C ALA A 45 -1.26 -17.80 10.11
N ALA A 46 -0.39 -17.60 9.11
CA ALA A 46 0.96 -17.09 9.30
C ALA A 46 1.01 -15.68 9.90
N ILE A 47 -0.02 -14.85 9.68
CA ILE A 47 -0.14 -13.49 10.27
C ILE A 47 -0.59 -13.56 11.73
N LEU A 48 -1.49 -14.49 12.06
CA LEU A 48 -2.18 -14.55 13.36
C LEU A 48 -1.45 -15.42 14.39
N THR A 49 -0.78 -16.49 13.95
CA THR A 49 -0.06 -17.41 14.85
C THR A 49 1.04 -16.72 15.68
N PRO A 50 1.87 -15.81 15.10
CA PRO A 50 2.84 -15.04 15.90
C PRO A 50 2.20 -14.12 16.94
N LYS A 51 0.91 -13.81 16.80
CA LYS A 51 0.12 -13.01 17.75
C LYS A 51 -0.60 -13.88 18.79
N HIS A 52 -0.23 -15.16 18.89
CA HIS A 52 -0.79 -16.14 19.82
C HIS A 52 -2.30 -16.39 19.69
N ILE A 53 -2.83 -16.22 18.47
CA ILE A 53 -4.22 -16.58 18.14
C ILE A 53 -4.21 -18.01 17.60
N ASP A 54 -5.05 -18.89 18.15
CA ASP A 54 -5.30 -20.22 17.60
C ASP A 54 -6.07 -20.11 16.29
N VAL A 55 -5.61 -20.75 15.23
CA VAL A 55 -6.18 -20.62 13.89
C VAL A 55 -6.56 -22.00 13.37
N GLU A 56 -7.81 -22.17 12.98
CA GLU A 56 -8.34 -23.44 12.47
C GLU A 56 -8.97 -23.27 11.09
N PHE A 57 -8.77 -24.25 10.21
CA PHE A 57 -9.44 -24.30 8.90
C PHE A 57 -10.57 -25.32 8.90
N PHE A 58 -11.81 -24.84 8.77
CA PHE A 58 -12.98 -25.67 8.62
C PHE A 58 -13.39 -25.77 7.15
N ILE A 59 -13.16 -26.94 6.55
CA ILE A 59 -13.43 -27.15 5.13
C ILE A 59 -14.91 -27.44 4.90
N ILE A 60 -15.52 -26.66 4.02
CA ILE A 60 -16.85 -26.92 3.44
C ILE A 60 -16.71 -27.48 2.01
N PRO A 61 -17.73 -28.22 1.53
CA PRO A 61 -17.74 -28.77 0.19
C PRO A 61 -17.67 -27.68 -0.89
N ASP A 62 -16.87 -27.90 -1.92
CA ASP A 62 -16.78 -27.04 -3.11
C ASP A 62 -17.91 -27.36 -4.11
N VAL A 63 -19.16 -27.29 -3.64
CA VAL A 63 -20.36 -27.54 -4.45
C VAL A 63 -21.45 -26.52 -4.12
N ILE A 64 -22.28 -26.15 -5.11
CA ILE A 64 -23.39 -25.18 -4.94
C ILE A 64 -24.58 -25.81 -4.14
N ASN A 65 -24.42 -27.00 -3.55
CA ASN A 65 -25.46 -27.61 -2.74
C ASN A 65 -25.55 -26.93 -1.36
N ILE A 66 -26.40 -25.90 -1.29
CA ILE A 66 -26.64 -25.08 -0.10
C ILE A 66 -27.02 -25.94 1.12
N ALA A 67 -27.83 -26.98 0.94
CA ALA A 67 -28.23 -27.86 2.04
C ALA A 67 -27.02 -28.58 2.65
N HIS A 68 -26.13 -29.11 1.80
CA HIS A 68 -24.91 -29.78 2.26
C HIS A 68 -23.93 -28.82 2.95
N ILE A 69 -23.75 -27.60 2.41
CA ILE A 69 -22.96 -26.55 3.07
C ILE A 69 -23.53 -26.23 4.45
N ARG A 70 -24.84 -26.04 4.54
CA ARG A 70 -25.53 -25.74 5.80
C ARG A 70 -25.39 -26.87 6.81
N ASP A 71 -25.53 -28.13 6.40
CA ASP A 71 -25.36 -29.30 7.28
C ASP A 71 -23.94 -29.34 7.86
N LYS A 72 -22.92 -29.02 7.07
CA LYS A 72 -21.53 -28.92 7.54
C LYS A 72 -21.33 -27.78 8.52
N ILE A 73 -21.88 -26.61 8.25
CA ILE A 73 -21.79 -25.46 9.18
C ILE A 73 -22.59 -25.74 10.47
N HIS A 74 -23.70 -26.46 10.41
CA HIS A 74 -24.43 -26.93 11.59
C HIS A 74 -23.59 -27.87 12.46
N GLN A 75 -22.80 -28.76 11.85
CA GLN A 75 -21.87 -29.63 12.58
C GLN A 75 -20.83 -28.79 13.35
N LEU A 76 -20.23 -27.80 12.69
CA LEU A 76 -19.31 -26.85 13.34
C LEU A 76 -20.00 -26.08 14.48
N ALA A 77 -21.19 -25.53 14.25
CA ALA A 77 -21.92 -24.78 15.26
C ALA A 77 -22.29 -25.66 16.47
N LYS A 78 -22.61 -26.94 16.26
CA LYS A 78 -22.85 -27.87 17.37
C LYS A 78 -21.58 -28.08 18.21
N GLN A 79 -20.44 -28.32 17.56
CA GLN A 79 -19.14 -28.46 18.23
C GLN A 79 -18.77 -27.19 19.01
N LEU A 80 -18.94 -26.01 18.41
CA LEU A 80 -18.64 -24.74 19.07
C LEU A 80 -19.52 -24.50 20.29
N LYS A 81 -20.81 -24.84 20.23
CA LYS A 81 -21.73 -24.73 21.36
C LYS A 81 -21.29 -25.59 22.55
N GLU A 82 -20.72 -26.76 22.29
CA GLU A 82 -20.22 -27.66 23.34
C GLU A 82 -19.01 -27.09 24.09
N THR A 83 -18.27 -26.14 23.50
CA THR A 83 -17.14 -25.48 24.17
C THR A 83 -17.55 -24.44 25.22
N GLY A 84 -18.79 -23.94 25.17
CA GLY A 84 -19.29 -22.88 26.05
C GLY A 84 -18.64 -21.50 25.83
N CYS A 85 -17.82 -21.32 24.80
CA CYS A 85 -17.19 -20.04 24.47
C CYS A 85 -18.18 -19.08 23.79
N ASP A 86 -17.88 -17.77 23.84
CA ASP A 86 -18.63 -16.77 23.07
C ASP A 86 -18.17 -16.83 21.61
N VAL A 87 -19.11 -16.97 20.68
CA VAL A 87 -18.81 -17.16 19.24
C VAL A 87 -19.28 -15.94 18.48
N TRP A 88 -18.38 -15.28 17.77
CA TRP A 88 -18.72 -14.12 16.95
C TRP A 88 -18.53 -14.45 15.48
N PHE A 89 -19.59 -14.27 14.69
CA PHE A 89 -19.53 -14.48 13.25
C PHE A 89 -19.18 -13.18 12.52
N ASN A 90 -18.00 -13.17 11.90
CA ASN A 90 -17.57 -12.13 10.98
C ASN A 90 -18.13 -12.42 9.57
N ALA A 91 -19.19 -11.69 9.22
CA ALA A 91 -19.91 -11.79 7.96
C ALA A 91 -19.33 -10.86 6.86
N SER A 92 -18.10 -10.34 7.01
CA SER A 92 -17.53 -9.36 6.09
C SER A 92 -17.14 -9.92 4.72
N CYS A 93 -16.80 -11.21 4.68
CA CYS A 93 -16.22 -11.90 3.54
C CYS A 93 -16.97 -13.21 3.26
N GLY A 94 -16.68 -13.80 2.09
CA GLY A 94 -17.27 -15.05 1.64
C GLY A 94 -18.25 -14.84 0.50
N ILE A 95 -18.26 -15.77 -0.46
CA ILE A 95 -19.27 -15.76 -1.52
C ILE A 95 -20.67 -15.90 -0.92
N ARG A 96 -21.64 -15.19 -1.51
CA ARG A 96 -22.94 -14.93 -0.87
C ARG A 96 -23.69 -16.19 -0.41
N HIS A 97 -23.62 -17.30 -1.16
CA HIS A 97 -24.32 -18.52 -0.76
C HIS A 97 -23.65 -19.21 0.44
N HIS A 98 -22.32 -19.17 0.58
CA HIS A 98 -21.63 -19.61 1.81
C HIS A 98 -21.99 -18.69 2.97
N LEU A 99 -21.92 -17.37 2.75
CA LEU A 99 -22.20 -16.34 3.74
C LEU A 99 -23.62 -16.46 4.32
N LEU A 100 -24.63 -16.57 3.45
CA LEU A 100 -26.03 -16.66 3.88
C LEU A 100 -26.36 -18.01 4.55
N SER A 101 -25.71 -19.10 4.12
CA SER A 101 -25.83 -20.40 4.80
C SER A 101 -25.26 -20.34 6.21
N ALA A 102 -24.08 -19.73 6.37
CA ALA A 102 -23.46 -19.53 7.67
C ALA A 102 -24.29 -18.59 8.55
N TYR A 103 -24.80 -17.50 7.99
CA TYR A 103 -25.64 -16.54 8.69
C TYR A 103 -26.90 -17.24 9.26
N GLU A 104 -27.62 -18.03 8.46
CA GLU A 104 -28.80 -18.78 8.90
C GLU A 104 -28.48 -19.65 10.13
N VAL A 105 -27.39 -20.42 10.06
CA VAL A 105 -26.96 -21.31 11.15
C VAL A 105 -26.54 -20.51 12.38
N PHE A 106 -25.58 -19.59 12.27
CA PHE A 106 -25.07 -18.87 13.44
C PHE A 106 -26.14 -17.99 14.10
N ARG A 107 -27.06 -17.44 13.30
CA ARG A 107 -28.20 -16.67 13.82
C ARG A 107 -29.16 -17.54 14.63
N SER A 108 -29.37 -18.81 14.27
CA SER A 108 -30.25 -19.72 15.02
C SER A 108 -29.69 -20.06 16.41
N TYR A 109 -28.37 -19.93 16.60
CA TYR A 109 -27.70 -20.09 17.90
C TYR A 109 -27.69 -18.80 18.72
N GLN A 110 -28.27 -17.71 18.19
CA GLN A 110 -28.26 -16.37 18.82
C GLN A 110 -26.84 -15.87 19.10
N TRP A 111 -25.88 -16.24 18.26
CA TRP A 111 -24.52 -15.73 18.35
C TRP A 111 -24.37 -14.37 17.68
N PRO A 112 -23.54 -13.47 18.23
CA PRO A 112 -23.28 -12.17 17.63
C PRO A 112 -22.75 -12.27 16.20
N ILE A 113 -23.23 -11.39 15.33
CA ILE A 113 -22.86 -11.32 13.92
C ILE A 113 -22.52 -9.87 13.58
N TYR A 114 -21.39 -9.64 12.94
CA TYR A 114 -20.98 -8.31 12.49
C TYR A 114 -20.39 -8.33 11.09
N VAL A 115 -20.31 -7.15 10.49
CA VAL A 115 -19.63 -6.87 9.22
C VAL A 115 -18.69 -5.69 9.45
N ILE A 116 -17.49 -5.74 8.91
CA ILE A 116 -16.64 -4.57 8.75
C ILE A 116 -17.05 -3.88 7.45
N GLU A 117 -17.64 -2.69 7.57
CA GLU A 117 -18.08 -1.92 6.41
C GLU A 117 -16.82 -1.46 5.64
N PRO A 118 -16.67 -1.86 4.37
CA PRO A 118 -15.41 -1.71 3.66
C PRO A 118 -14.97 -0.26 3.42
N TYR A 119 -15.85 0.74 3.52
CA TYR A 119 -15.53 2.15 3.34
C TYR A 119 -15.14 2.87 4.63
N SER A 120 -15.97 2.84 5.66
CA SER A 120 -15.66 3.45 6.95
C SER A 120 -14.65 2.64 7.75
N ASP A 121 -14.50 1.34 7.46
CA ASP A 121 -13.77 0.35 8.27
C ASP A 121 -14.38 0.17 9.68
N GLU A 122 -15.66 0.51 9.81
CA GLU A 122 -16.39 0.37 11.07
C GLU A 122 -16.97 -1.03 11.22
N MET A 123 -17.01 -1.49 12.47
CA MET A 123 -17.70 -2.72 12.83
C MET A 123 -19.20 -2.44 12.97
N CYS A 124 -19.99 -3.05 12.09
CA CYS A 124 -21.44 -2.98 12.08
C CYS A 124 -22.04 -4.28 12.62
N TRP A 125 -22.70 -4.21 13.77
CA TRP A 125 -23.39 -5.35 14.36
C TRP A 125 -24.72 -5.62 13.65
N LEU A 126 -24.79 -6.76 12.95
CA LEU A 126 -26.04 -7.26 12.38
C LEU A 126 -26.92 -7.92 13.43
N TYR A 127 -26.30 -8.51 14.46
CA TYR A 127 -26.99 -9.10 15.58
C TYR A 127 -26.09 -9.17 16.83
N PRO A 128 -26.59 -8.81 18.03
CA PRO A 128 -27.75 -7.94 18.23
C PRO A 128 -27.43 -6.50 17.79
N THR A 129 -28.45 -5.71 17.46
CA THR A 129 -28.28 -4.38 16.81
C THR A 129 -27.88 -3.25 17.75
N ASP A 130 -27.88 -3.50 19.05
CA ASP A 130 -27.61 -2.54 20.13
C ASP A 130 -26.16 -2.58 20.64
N ARG A 131 -25.29 -3.39 20.01
CA ARG A 131 -23.85 -3.40 20.32
C ARG A 131 -23.14 -2.21 19.68
N GLU A 132 -22.31 -1.53 20.47
CA GLU A 132 -21.54 -0.35 20.03
C GLU A 132 -20.04 -0.62 19.88
N GLN A 133 -19.58 -1.83 20.21
CA GLN A 133 -18.15 -2.16 20.18
C GLN A 133 -17.56 -1.97 18.77
N GLN A 134 -16.49 -1.17 18.70
CA GLN A 134 -15.72 -0.91 17.49
C GLN A 134 -14.38 -1.62 17.53
N VAL A 135 -13.80 -1.79 16.34
CA VAL A 135 -12.48 -2.36 16.14
C VAL A 135 -11.51 -1.23 15.83
N LYS A 136 -10.41 -1.15 16.57
CA LYS A 136 -9.24 -0.37 16.19
C LYS A 136 -8.13 -1.32 15.81
N ALA A 137 -7.77 -1.34 14.53
CA ALA A 137 -6.78 -2.25 13.99
C ALA A 137 -5.81 -1.50 13.09
N HIS A 138 -4.53 -1.84 13.24
CA HIS A 138 -3.44 -1.33 12.44
C HIS A 138 -2.73 -2.53 11.79
N ILE A 139 -3.12 -2.85 10.55
CA ILE A 139 -2.41 -3.86 9.77
C ILE A 139 -1.12 -3.26 9.21
N GLN A 140 -0.02 -4.01 9.33
CA GLN A 140 1.26 -3.62 8.75
C GLN A 140 1.29 -3.91 7.24
N LEU A 141 2.09 -3.16 6.49
CA LEU A 141 2.25 -3.32 5.06
C LEU A 141 2.71 -4.75 4.69
N THR A 142 3.62 -5.32 5.48
CA THR A 142 4.12 -6.69 5.30
C THR A 142 3.02 -7.73 5.44
N ASP A 143 2.16 -7.58 6.46
CA ASP A 143 1.02 -8.47 6.70
C ASP A 143 0.00 -8.31 5.59
N TYR A 144 -0.27 -7.07 5.15
CA TYR A 144 -1.20 -6.78 4.07
C TYR A 144 -0.80 -7.47 2.76
N LEU A 145 0.46 -7.31 2.35
CA LEU A 145 0.97 -7.92 1.12
C LEU A 145 0.97 -9.46 1.21
N SER A 146 1.24 -10.01 2.40
CA SER A 146 1.20 -11.45 2.66
C SER A 146 -0.20 -12.04 2.45
N ILE A 147 -1.27 -11.34 2.83
CA ILE A 147 -2.66 -11.75 2.57
C ILE A 147 -2.87 -12.06 1.07
N PHE A 148 -2.33 -11.19 0.21
CA PHE A 148 -2.44 -11.30 -1.25
C PHE A 148 -1.35 -12.18 -1.90
N GLY A 149 -0.59 -12.94 -1.09
CA GLY A 149 0.42 -13.89 -1.56
C GLY A 149 1.69 -13.24 -2.08
N ALA A 150 1.98 -12.03 -1.64
CA ALA A 150 3.23 -11.36 -1.92
C ALA A 150 4.11 -11.32 -0.67
N HIS A 151 5.40 -11.56 -0.83
CA HIS A 151 6.38 -11.20 0.18
C HIS A 151 7.09 -9.92 -0.23
N CYS A 152 7.56 -9.15 0.74
CA CYS A 152 8.24 -7.89 0.47
C CYS A 152 9.54 -7.72 1.24
N GLU A 153 10.47 -7.00 0.62
CA GLU A 153 11.68 -6.50 1.28
C GLU A 153 11.56 -4.97 1.39
N LEU A 154 11.58 -4.48 2.63
CA LEU A 154 11.59 -3.06 2.92
C LEU A 154 13.02 -2.52 2.78
N SER A 155 13.17 -1.26 2.34
CA SER A 155 14.48 -0.64 2.17
C SER A 155 15.26 -0.60 3.49
N LYS A 156 16.46 -1.22 3.48
CA LYS A 156 17.38 -1.27 4.63
C LYS A 156 18.26 -0.01 4.76
N TYR A 157 18.20 0.87 3.77
CA TYR A 157 19.11 2.02 3.65
C TYR A 157 18.31 3.31 3.50
N PRO A 158 17.64 3.80 4.56
CA PRO A 158 17.05 5.12 4.53
C PRO A 158 18.16 6.16 4.26
N ILE A 159 17.84 7.21 3.50
CA ILE A 159 18.66 8.40 3.54
C ILE A 159 18.72 8.84 5.02
N THR A 160 19.92 9.16 5.52
CA THR A 160 20.13 9.50 6.93
C THR A 160 19.08 10.49 7.41
N GLU A 161 18.43 10.22 8.54
CA GLU A 161 17.33 11.06 9.05
C GLU A 161 17.71 12.54 9.15
N SER A 162 18.99 12.84 9.42
CA SER A 162 19.52 14.21 9.47
C SER A 162 19.47 14.96 8.14
N LEU A 163 19.58 14.29 7.00
CA LEU A 163 19.48 14.90 5.67
C LEU A 163 18.03 15.01 5.19
N ASN A 164 17.09 14.30 5.82
CA ASN A 164 15.71 14.22 5.35
C ASN A 164 15.01 15.60 5.26
N PRO A 165 15.14 16.52 6.25
CA PRO A 165 14.54 17.85 6.14
C PRO A 165 15.12 18.68 4.98
N GLU A 166 16.44 18.68 4.78
CA GLU A 166 17.08 19.43 3.70
C GLU A 166 16.69 18.88 2.32
N LEU A 167 16.60 17.56 2.19
CA LEU A 167 16.18 16.91 0.94
C LEU A 167 14.69 17.09 0.67
N TRP A 168 13.85 17.16 1.70
CA TRP A 168 12.46 17.53 1.54
C TRP A 168 12.32 18.96 1.01
N VAL A 169 13.03 19.93 1.59
CA VAL A 169 13.05 21.32 1.09
C VAL A 169 13.57 21.40 -0.35
N LEU A 170 14.64 20.67 -0.65
CA LEU A 170 15.20 20.57 -2.00
C LEU A 170 14.17 20.02 -2.99
N GLY A 171 13.56 18.88 -2.66
CA GLY A 171 12.55 18.22 -3.47
C GLY A 171 11.33 19.10 -3.68
N GLN A 172 10.84 19.77 -2.62
CA GLN A 172 9.70 20.68 -2.70
C GLN A 172 9.99 21.84 -3.66
N ARG A 173 11.18 22.45 -3.58
CA ARG A 173 11.57 23.50 -4.53
C ARG A 173 11.62 22.99 -5.97
N TRP A 174 12.16 21.79 -6.18
CA TRP A 174 12.21 21.18 -7.51
C TRP A 174 10.81 20.88 -8.05
N ALA A 175 9.92 20.37 -7.19
CA ALA A 175 8.51 20.10 -7.48
C ALA A 175 7.72 21.37 -7.81
N SER A 176 7.87 22.43 -7.01
CA SER A 176 7.22 23.73 -7.25
C SER A 176 7.72 24.43 -8.52
N SER A 177 8.88 24.04 -9.05
CA SER A 177 9.49 24.63 -10.25
C SER A 177 9.54 23.65 -11.43
N ALA A 178 8.60 22.69 -11.49
CA ALA A 178 8.69 21.55 -12.39
C ALA A 178 8.81 21.90 -13.88
N PHE A 179 8.10 22.94 -14.34
CA PHE A 179 8.17 23.40 -15.73
C PHE A 179 9.52 24.03 -16.08
N GLU A 180 10.06 24.84 -15.17
CA GLU A 180 11.34 25.53 -15.34
C GLU A 180 12.51 24.55 -15.29
N LEU A 181 12.56 23.72 -14.25
CA LEU A 181 13.68 22.79 -14.02
C LEU A 181 13.63 21.54 -14.90
N GLY A 182 12.56 21.37 -15.69
CA GLY A 182 12.37 20.25 -16.59
C GLY A 182 13.61 19.90 -17.42
N PRO A 183 14.11 20.78 -18.30
CA PRO A 183 15.30 20.51 -19.11
C PRO A 183 16.56 20.20 -18.29
N GLY A 184 16.75 20.90 -17.17
CA GLY A 184 17.87 20.68 -16.25
C GLY A 184 17.86 19.29 -15.64
N LEU A 185 16.72 18.86 -15.09
CA LEU A 185 16.56 17.55 -14.45
C LEU A 185 16.66 16.40 -15.47
N ALA A 186 16.25 16.59 -16.72
CA ALA A 186 16.52 15.62 -17.78
C ALA A 186 18.03 15.45 -18.02
N THR A 187 18.78 16.55 -18.03
CA THR A 187 20.23 16.50 -18.22
C THR A 187 20.92 15.88 -17.00
N LEU A 188 20.50 16.23 -15.79
CA LEU A 188 21.01 15.63 -14.56
C LEU A 188 20.74 14.12 -14.50
N ASN A 189 19.53 13.69 -14.87
CA ASN A 189 19.18 12.27 -15.01
C ASN A 189 20.10 11.55 -15.99
N TYR A 190 20.38 12.15 -17.16
CA TYR A 190 21.32 11.60 -18.14
C TYR A 190 22.73 11.44 -17.54
N LEU A 191 23.24 12.46 -16.85
CA LEU A 191 24.56 12.42 -16.21
C LEU A 191 24.62 11.32 -15.14
N ALA A 192 23.62 11.25 -14.27
CA ALA A 192 23.53 10.24 -13.22
C ALA A 192 23.34 8.81 -13.78
N THR A 193 22.62 8.65 -14.89
CA THR A 193 22.49 7.38 -15.61
C THR A 193 23.81 6.96 -16.24
N THR A 194 24.59 7.91 -16.76
CA THR A 194 25.90 7.63 -17.36
C THR A 194 26.87 7.12 -16.29
N CYS A 195 26.96 7.80 -15.14
CA CYS A 195 27.69 7.33 -13.97
C CYS A 195 27.30 5.90 -13.57
N ARG A 196 25.99 5.58 -13.54
CA ARG A 196 25.50 4.22 -13.23
C ARG A 196 26.01 3.18 -14.22
N LYS A 197 25.93 3.48 -15.54
CA LYS A 197 26.37 2.56 -16.60
C LYS A 197 27.88 2.32 -16.57
N GLU A 198 28.63 3.36 -16.25
CA GLU A 198 30.09 3.31 -16.13
C GLU A 198 30.57 2.82 -14.75
N GLN A 199 29.65 2.59 -13.81
CA GLN A 199 29.94 2.18 -12.43
C GLN A 199 30.90 3.15 -11.71
N VAL A 200 30.77 4.44 -11.98
CA VAL A 200 31.53 5.52 -11.34
C VAL A 200 30.59 6.52 -10.67
N LEU A 201 31.14 7.35 -9.79
CA LEU A 201 30.39 8.44 -9.12
C LEU A 201 30.75 9.83 -9.64
N HIS A 202 31.54 9.93 -10.71
CA HIS A 202 31.92 11.22 -11.28
C HIS A 202 31.70 11.24 -12.79
N ILE A 203 31.49 12.43 -13.35
CA ILE A 203 31.34 12.63 -14.79
C ILE A 203 31.78 14.03 -15.19
N LYS A 204 32.52 14.11 -16.30
CA LYS A 204 32.89 15.39 -16.92
C LYS A 204 31.77 15.87 -17.84
N LEU A 205 31.24 17.05 -17.55
CA LEU A 205 30.24 17.70 -18.39
C LEU A 205 30.89 18.27 -19.65
N SER A 206 30.22 18.14 -20.79
CA SER A 206 30.60 18.80 -22.04
C SER A 206 30.53 20.33 -21.90
N LYS A 207 31.28 21.07 -22.72
CA LYS A 207 31.23 22.54 -22.74
C LYS A 207 29.82 23.10 -22.94
N LYS A 208 28.98 22.40 -23.71
CA LYS A 208 27.57 22.75 -23.90
C LYS A 208 26.77 22.57 -22.61
N GLN A 209 26.90 21.41 -21.94
CA GLN A 209 26.21 21.14 -20.67
C GLN A 209 26.61 22.12 -19.56
N GLN A 210 27.89 22.52 -19.51
CA GLN A 210 28.38 23.51 -18.55
C GLN A 210 27.69 24.89 -18.71
N GLY A 211 27.12 25.19 -19.88
CA GLY A 211 26.40 26.43 -20.16
C GLY A 211 24.89 26.38 -19.90
N TYR A 212 24.34 25.23 -19.48
CA TYR A 212 22.90 25.11 -19.20
C TYR A 212 22.55 25.73 -17.85
N LYS A 213 21.68 26.76 -17.86
CA LYS A 213 21.33 27.54 -16.67
C LYS A 213 20.60 26.69 -15.62
N GLU A 214 19.59 25.94 -16.05
CA GLU A 214 18.76 25.12 -15.17
C GLU A 214 19.59 23.99 -14.55
N LEU A 215 20.49 23.38 -15.35
CA LEU A 215 21.44 22.39 -14.82
C LEU A 215 22.38 23.02 -13.80
N GLY A 216 22.92 24.21 -14.07
CA GLY A 216 23.79 24.93 -13.13
C GLY A 216 23.13 25.13 -11.76
N SER A 217 21.86 25.56 -11.74
CA SER A 217 21.10 25.69 -10.49
C SER A 217 20.99 24.36 -9.74
N LEU A 218 20.65 23.27 -10.44
CA LEU A 218 20.53 21.94 -9.85
C LEU A 218 21.88 21.42 -9.29
N LEU A 219 22.99 21.71 -9.96
CA LEU A 219 24.32 21.34 -9.47
C LEU A 219 24.67 22.11 -8.19
N THR A 220 24.42 23.43 -8.16
CA THR A 220 24.58 24.24 -6.95
C THR A 220 23.73 23.72 -5.79
N ASP A 221 22.52 23.24 -6.08
CA ASP A 221 21.65 22.66 -5.08
C ASP A 221 22.22 21.38 -4.47
N LEU A 222 22.72 20.46 -5.30
CA LEU A 222 23.35 19.23 -4.85
C LEU A 222 24.64 19.49 -4.05
N GLU A 223 25.37 20.56 -4.38
CA GLU A 223 26.54 20.99 -3.62
C GLU A 223 26.16 21.51 -2.23
N LYS A 224 25.12 22.35 -2.15
CA LYS A 224 24.63 22.90 -0.87
C LYS A 224 24.14 21.82 0.09
N THR A 225 23.49 20.77 -0.41
CA THR A 225 23.04 19.63 0.41
C THR A 225 24.14 18.59 0.66
N GLY A 226 25.36 18.82 0.16
CA GLY A 226 26.49 17.90 0.30
C GLY A 226 26.28 16.55 -0.41
N LEU A 227 25.36 16.46 -1.37
CA LEU A 227 25.11 15.25 -2.16
C LEU A 227 26.12 15.08 -3.28
N ALA A 228 26.67 16.18 -3.78
CA ALA A 228 27.68 16.17 -4.82
C ALA A 228 28.66 17.34 -4.68
N THR A 229 29.73 17.30 -5.45
CA THR A 229 30.62 18.43 -5.70
C THR A 229 30.70 18.69 -7.20
N TYR A 230 30.85 19.94 -7.61
CA TYR A 230 30.98 20.32 -9.01
C TYR A 230 32.15 21.29 -9.22
N ASN A 231 33.28 20.76 -9.69
CA ASN A 231 34.52 21.51 -9.84
C ASN A 231 35.13 21.30 -11.22
N ASN A 232 35.59 22.38 -11.86
CA ASN A 232 36.27 22.34 -13.17
C ASN A 232 35.51 21.54 -14.25
N GLY A 233 34.17 21.61 -14.23
CA GLY A 233 33.31 20.90 -15.17
C GLY A 233 33.12 19.41 -14.86
N VAL A 234 33.53 18.94 -13.68
CA VAL A 234 33.35 17.56 -13.23
C VAL A 234 32.36 17.54 -12.07
N LEU A 235 31.25 16.81 -12.26
CA LEU A 235 30.29 16.50 -11.20
C LEU A 235 30.73 15.20 -10.52
N THR A 236 30.82 15.20 -9.20
CA THR A 236 31.14 14.01 -8.38
C THR A 236 30.08 13.81 -7.30
N PHE A 237 29.30 12.74 -7.38
CA PHE A 237 28.34 12.33 -6.35
C PHE A 237 29.08 11.75 -5.15
N LYS A 238 28.60 12.05 -3.94
CA LYS A 238 29.22 11.61 -2.68
C LYS A 238 29.17 10.08 -2.50
N HIS A 239 28.05 9.47 -2.89
CA HIS A 239 27.80 8.03 -2.82
C HIS A 239 26.68 7.63 -3.78
N GLU A 240 26.43 6.32 -3.91
CA GLU A 240 25.44 5.76 -4.84
C GLU A 240 24.02 6.29 -4.59
N GLN A 241 23.60 6.48 -3.33
CA GLN A 241 22.29 7.07 -3.04
C GLN A 241 22.16 8.52 -3.53
N ALA A 242 23.22 9.33 -3.48
CA ALA A 242 23.20 10.69 -4.00
C ALA A 242 23.09 10.71 -5.54
N ARG A 243 23.78 9.76 -6.19
CA ARG A 243 23.65 9.54 -7.63
C ARG A 243 22.22 9.11 -8.00
N ARG A 244 21.64 8.18 -7.25
CA ARG A 244 20.26 7.69 -7.42
C ARG A 244 19.21 8.79 -7.24
N PHE A 245 19.35 9.60 -6.19
CA PHE A 245 18.53 10.79 -5.96
C PHE A 245 18.53 11.71 -7.19
N ALA A 246 19.71 12.08 -7.69
CA ALA A 246 19.87 12.87 -8.92
C ALA A 246 19.38 12.15 -10.18
N ASN A 247 19.32 10.82 -10.16
CA ASN A 247 18.81 9.98 -11.24
C ASN A 247 17.28 9.83 -11.23
N GLY A 248 16.57 10.53 -10.36
CA GLY A 248 15.11 10.58 -10.36
C GLY A 248 14.44 10.13 -9.07
N GLU A 249 15.16 9.45 -8.17
CA GLU A 249 14.61 9.00 -6.88
C GLU A 249 14.28 10.19 -5.94
N TRP A 250 14.67 11.42 -6.29
CA TRP A 250 14.28 12.61 -5.53
C TRP A 250 12.76 12.78 -5.40
N LEU A 251 11.96 12.36 -6.40
CA LEU A 251 10.51 12.56 -6.40
C LEU A 251 9.81 11.58 -5.45
N GLU A 252 10.16 10.29 -5.49
CA GLU A 252 9.66 9.29 -4.55
C GLU A 252 10.08 9.61 -3.10
N ASN A 253 11.30 10.10 -2.90
CA ASN A 253 11.75 10.57 -1.59
C ASN A 253 10.91 11.74 -1.09
N LEU A 254 10.63 12.73 -1.95
CA LEU A 254 9.75 13.84 -1.61
C LEU A 254 8.34 13.35 -1.23
N VAL A 255 7.74 12.49 -2.05
CA VAL A 255 6.40 11.92 -1.80
C VAL A 255 6.37 11.17 -0.47
N HIS A 256 7.31 10.25 -0.24
CA HIS A 256 7.38 9.48 1.00
C HIS A 256 7.57 10.38 2.23
N SER A 257 8.49 11.35 2.19
CA SER A 257 8.68 12.29 3.29
C SER A 257 7.44 13.15 3.53
N THR A 258 6.68 13.47 2.47
CA THR A 258 5.41 14.19 2.58
C THR A 258 4.31 13.32 3.21
N VAL A 259 4.25 12.03 2.87
CA VAL A 259 3.37 11.06 3.54
C VAL A 259 3.69 10.95 5.04
N ARG A 260 4.98 10.84 5.39
CA ARG A 260 5.45 10.84 6.80
C ARG A 260 5.02 12.11 7.54
N MET A 261 5.06 13.27 6.90
CA MET A 261 4.57 14.52 7.50
C MET A 261 3.06 14.51 7.71
N ILE A 262 2.30 14.07 6.69
CA ILE A 262 0.83 13.98 6.76
C ILE A 262 0.38 13.03 7.86
N GLN A 263 1.12 11.95 8.13
CA GLN A 263 0.81 11.00 9.21
C GLN A 263 0.65 11.68 10.58
N ASN A 264 1.39 12.78 10.84
CA ASN A 264 1.25 13.54 12.09
C ASN A 264 -0.14 14.20 12.24
N GLU A 265 -0.80 14.51 11.13
CA GLU A 265 -2.13 15.15 11.08
C GLU A 265 -3.26 14.16 10.74
N LEU A 266 -2.91 13.00 10.17
CA LEU A 266 -3.83 11.98 9.69
C LEU A 266 -3.44 10.60 10.26
N PRO A 267 -3.83 10.29 11.51
CA PRO A 267 -3.48 9.03 12.19
C PRO A 267 -4.01 7.77 11.51
N THR A 268 -4.97 7.91 10.57
CA THR A 268 -5.43 6.80 9.75
C THR A 268 -4.33 6.26 8.84
N ILE A 269 -3.20 6.95 8.66
CA ILE A 269 -1.97 6.42 8.04
C ILE A 269 -1.24 5.54 9.06
N GLN A 270 -1.32 4.23 8.87
CA GLN A 270 -0.89 3.22 9.83
C GLN A 270 0.54 2.75 9.58
N ASP A 271 0.94 2.70 8.30
CA ASP A 271 2.24 2.24 7.87
C ASP A 271 2.61 2.91 6.54
N HIS A 272 3.90 3.11 6.29
CA HIS A 272 4.41 3.63 5.02
C HIS A 272 5.86 3.20 4.76
N SER A 273 6.20 3.02 3.49
CA SER A 273 7.55 2.62 3.08
C SER A 273 7.90 3.16 1.69
N LEU A 274 9.21 3.22 1.43
CA LEU A 274 9.82 3.72 0.19
C LEU A 274 10.57 2.58 -0.51
N GLY A 275 10.39 2.45 -1.83
CA GLY A 275 11.11 1.49 -2.68
C GLY A 275 10.88 0.04 -2.28
N VAL A 276 9.63 -0.33 -2.01
CA VAL A 276 9.26 -1.66 -1.51
C VAL A 276 9.44 -2.69 -2.62
N GLN A 277 10.34 -3.65 -2.41
CA GLN A 277 10.51 -4.75 -3.35
C GLN A 277 9.47 -5.81 -3.04
N VAL A 278 8.67 -6.19 -4.03
CA VAL A 278 7.55 -7.12 -3.88
C VAL A 278 7.76 -8.31 -4.80
N TYR A 279 7.55 -9.50 -4.26
CA TYR A 279 7.85 -10.75 -4.92
C TYR A 279 6.65 -11.69 -4.81
N ARG A 280 6.27 -12.31 -5.92
CA ARG A 280 5.17 -13.29 -5.98
C ARG A 280 5.64 -14.53 -6.71
N LYS A 281 5.41 -15.69 -6.09
CA LYS A 281 5.72 -16.99 -6.68
C LYS A 281 4.55 -17.47 -7.56
N ILE A 282 4.84 -17.88 -8.78
CA ILE A 282 3.89 -18.47 -9.73
C ILE A 282 4.50 -19.78 -10.24
N GLY A 283 4.09 -20.90 -9.66
CA GLY A 283 4.76 -22.18 -9.88
C GLY A 283 6.23 -22.11 -9.47
N GLU A 284 7.15 -22.40 -10.38
CA GLU A 284 8.59 -22.31 -10.16
C GLU A 284 9.18 -20.92 -10.45
N HIS A 285 8.37 -19.98 -10.95
CA HIS A 285 8.82 -18.65 -11.32
C HIS A 285 8.53 -17.62 -10.23
N GLU A 286 9.33 -16.57 -10.19
CA GLU A 286 9.13 -15.41 -9.32
C GLU A 286 8.95 -14.15 -10.16
N VAL A 287 7.89 -13.41 -9.87
CA VAL A 287 7.64 -12.09 -10.45
C VAL A 287 8.01 -11.04 -9.40
N ARG A 288 8.96 -10.18 -9.76
CA ARG A 288 9.41 -9.06 -8.93
C ARG A 288 8.84 -7.75 -9.42
N ASN A 289 8.36 -6.93 -8.50
CA ASN A 289 7.98 -5.54 -8.71
C ASN A 289 8.59 -4.65 -7.64
N GLU A 290 8.56 -3.35 -7.88
CA GLU A 290 8.92 -2.32 -6.92
C GLU A 290 7.73 -1.37 -6.79
N LEU A 291 7.41 -0.97 -5.56
CA LEU A 291 6.44 0.07 -5.26
C LEU A 291 7.21 1.28 -4.75
N ASP A 292 7.21 2.38 -5.51
CA ASP A 292 8.01 3.57 -5.18
C ASP A 292 7.64 4.09 -3.78
N VAL A 293 6.34 4.30 -3.51
CA VAL A 293 5.83 4.54 -2.16
C VAL A 293 4.60 3.68 -1.91
N ALA A 294 4.57 2.97 -0.79
CA ALA A 294 3.43 2.17 -0.36
C ALA A 294 3.01 2.59 1.05
N THR A 295 1.71 2.72 1.29
CA THR A 295 1.17 3.08 2.61
C THR A 295 -0.12 2.32 2.90
N ILE A 296 -0.36 2.01 4.18
CA ILE A 296 -1.63 1.51 4.67
C ILE A 296 -2.38 2.69 5.29
N VAL A 297 -3.56 3.01 4.74
CA VAL A 297 -4.44 4.05 5.29
C VAL A 297 -5.82 3.45 5.53
N ASN A 298 -6.29 3.50 6.77
CA ASN A 298 -7.55 2.92 7.20
C ASN A 298 -7.69 1.45 6.75
N ASN A 299 -6.66 0.65 7.04
CA ASN A 299 -6.53 -0.76 6.63
C ASN A 299 -6.69 -1.01 5.11
N LYS A 300 -6.27 -0.04 4.27
CA LYS A 300 -6.30 -0.14 2.80
C LYS A 300 -4.94 0.19 2.21
N LEU A 301 -4.48 -0.64 1.29
CA LEU A 301 -3.24 -0.38 0.56
C LEU A 301 -3.38 0.82 -0.37
N HIS A 302 -2.41 1.73 -0.29
CA HIS A 302 -2.25 2.86 -1.19
C HIS A 302 -0.87 2.77 -1.84
N ILE A 303 -0.85 2.66 -3.17
CA ILE A 303 0.38 2.58 -3.97
C ILE A 303 0.57 3.92 -4.69
N ILE A 304 1.76 4.50 -4.61
CA ILE A 304 2.09 5.73 -5.32
C ILE A 304 3.31 5.47 -6.20
N GLU A 305 3.11 5.56 -7.51
CA GLU A 305 4.17 5.49 -8.53
C GLU A 305 4.66 6.92 -8.83
N CYS A 306 5.97 7.11 -8.94
CA CYS A 306 6.63 8.38 -9.19
C CYS A 306 7.34 8.37 -10.56
N LYS A 307 6.98 9.30 -11.45
CA LYS A 307 7.63 9.43 -12.77
C LYS A 307 8.29 10.78 -12.95
N THR A 308 9.61 10.77 -13.08
CA THR A 308 10.41 11.96 -13.43
C THR A 308 10.63 12.13 -14.94
N LYS A 309 10.38 11.07 -15.72
CA LYS A 309 10.45 11.05 -17.20
C LYS A 309 9.05 11.16 -17.81
N GLY A 310 8.98 11.68 -19.03
CA GLY A 310 7.71 11.79 -19.76
C GLY A 310 7.32 10.46 -20.38
N MET A 311 6.02 10.18 -20.40
CA MET A 311 5.45 8.90 -20.83
C MET A 311 5.07 8.91 -22.32
N ARG A 312 6.04 9.20 -23.20
CA ARG A 312 5.75 9.43 -24.63
C ARG A 312 5.28 8.15 -25.34
N ASP A 313 5.91 7.01 -25.06
CA ASP A 313 5.66 5.74 -25.76
C ASP A 313 5.11 4.63 -24.85
N ASP A 314 5.16 4.79 -23.52
CA ASP A 314 4.89 3.75 -22.51
C ASP A 314 3.84 4.16 -21.46
N GLY A 315 3.14 5.28 -21.65
CA GLY A 315 2.18 5.80 -20.65
C GLY A 315 1.02 4.88 -20.34
N ASN A 316 0.49 4.19 -21.37
CA ASN A 316 -0.57 3.21 -21.16
C ASN A 316 -0.08 2.03 -20.32
N ASP A 317 1.10 1.49 -20.63
CA ASP A 317 1.67 0.34 -19.93
C ASP A 317 1.95 0.67 -18.47
N ALA A 318 2.42 1.89 -18.18
CA ALA A 318 2.63 2.35 -16.80
C ALA A 318 1.32 2.39 -16.00
N LEU A 319 0.24 2.91 -16.59
CA LEU A 319 -1.07 3.00 -15.93
C LEU A 319 -1.70 1.62 -15.72
N TYR A 320 -1.71 0.75 -16.75
CA TYR A 320 -2.24 -0.61 -16.60
C TYR A 320 -1.40 -1.46 -15.64
N LYS A 321 -0.08 -1.30 -15.63
CA LYS A 321 0.78 -1.96 -14.64
C LYS A 321 0.41 -1.51 -13.23
N LEU A 322 0.25 -0.20 -13.01
CA LEU A 322 -0.10 0.35 -11.69
C LEU A 322 -1.47 -0.14 -11.21
N GLU A 323 -2.47 -0.16 -12.09
CA GLU A 323 -3.79 -0.74 -11.81
C GLU A 323 -3.70 -2.23 -11.45
N SER A 324 -2.98 -3.01 -12.27
CA SER A 324 -2.79 -4.43 -12.03
C SER A 324 -2.11 -4.70 -10.69
N LEU A 325 -1.09 -3.90 -10.33
CA LEU A 325 -0.44 -4.00 -9.02
C LEU A 325 -1.38 -3.65 -7.88
N ARG A 326 -2.20 -2.60 -8.00
CA ARG A 326 -3.23 -2.23 -7.01
C ARG A 326 -4.15 -3.42 -6.72
N ASP A 327 -4.72 -4.01 -7.78
CA ASP A 327 -5.72 -5.07 -7.64
C ASP A 327 -5.08 -6.37 -7.12
N LEU A 328 -3.90 -6.73 -7.63
CA LEU A 328 -3.20 -7.96 -7.27
C LEU A 328 -2.60 -7.94 -5.86
N LEU A 329 -2.18 -6.77 -5.36
CA LEU A 329 -1.47 -6.64 -4.08
C LEU A 329 -2.36 -6.15 -2.94
N GLY A 330 -3.53 -5.58 -3.25
CA GLY A 330 -4.40 -5.06 -2.20
C GLY A 330 -5.90 -5.17 -2.45
N GLY A 331 -6.31 -5.98 -3.43
CA GLY A 331 -7.71 -6.35 -3.62
C GLY A 331 -8.59 -5.18 -3.99
N LEU A 332 -9.87 -5.27 -3.63
CA LEU A 332 -10.92 -4.37 -4.12
C LEU A 332 -10.88 -2.98 -3.48
N ARG A 333 -10.14 -2.82 -2.37
CA ARG A 333 -10.10 -1.59 -1.58
C ARG A 333 -8.79 -0.83 -1.73
N ALA A 334 -7.79 -1.42 -2.39
CA ALA A 334 -6.56 -0.73 -2.68
C ALA A 334 -6.80 0.47 -3.59
N ARG A 335 -5.97 1.49 -3.41
CA ARG A 335 -5.98 2.71 -4.21
C ARG A 335 -4.60 2.94 -4.78
N ALA A 336 -4.53 3.55 -5.95
CA ALA A 336 -3.26 3.87 -6.56
C ALA A 336 -3.23 5.28 -7.15
N MET A 337 -2.04 5.88 -7.12
CA MET A 337 -1.77 7.22 -7.61
C MET A 337 -0.51 7.22 -8.47
N LEU A 338 -0.53 7.99 -9.54
CA LEU A 338 0.68 8.36 -10.29
C LEU A 338 1.01 9.83 -10.00
N VAL A 339 2.21 10.07 -9.49
CA VAL A 339 2.81 11.40 -9.33
C VAL A 339 3.78 11.60 -10.48
N SER A 340 3.49 12.56 -11.36
CA SER A 340 4.29 12.82 -12.56
C SER A 340 4.91 14.21 -12.55
N PHE A 341 6.23 14.25 -12.69
CA PHE A 341 6.99 15.49 -12.89
C PHE A 341 6.80 16.09 -14.27
N ARG A 342 6.38 15.28 -15.26
CA ARG A 342 6.20 15.75 -16.64
C ARG A 342 4.72 15.89 -16.96
N PRO A 343 4.36 16.79 -17.89
CA PRO A 343 3.01 16.86 -18.39
C PRO A 343 2.58 15.50 -18.96
N LEU A 344 1.38 15.09 -18.58
CA LEU A 344 0.72 13.89 -19.07
C LEU A 344 -0.09 14.24 -20.32
N ARG A 345 -0.21 13.32 -21.28
CA ARG A 345 -1.09 13.56 -22.44
C ARG A 345 -2.54 13.46 -21.97
N HIS A 346 -3.43 14.14 -22.69
CA HIS A 346 -4.86 14.09 -22.39
C HIS A 346 -5.40 12.64 -22.37
N GLN A 347 -4.93 11.79 -23.29
CA GLN A 347 -5.31 10.37 -23.34
C GLN A 347 -4.90 9.60 -22.08
N ASP A 348 -3.71 9.88 -21.51
CA ASP A 348 -3.24 9.24 -20.29
C ASP A 348 -4.06 9.71 -19.08
N LEU A 349 -4.49 10.98 -19.06
CA LEU A 349 -5.37 11.51 -18.01
C LEU A 349 -6.76 10.87 -18.05
N VAL A 350 -7.36 10.77 -19.23
CA VAL A 350 -8.66 10.09 -19.43
C VAL A 350 -8.54 8.61 -19.05
N ARG A 351 -7.43 7.96 -19.42
CA ARG A 351 -7.16 6.57 -19.03
C ARG A 351 -7.04 6.42 -17.51
N ALA A 352 -6.26 7.26 -16.85
CA ALA A 352 -6.12 7.20 -15.40
C ALA A 352 -7.47 7.36 -14.70
N GLN A 353 -8.33 8.26 -15.19
CA GLN A 353 -9.69 8.41 -14.69
C GLN A 353 -10.55 7.15 -14.89
N ASP A 354 -10.49 6.54 -16.08
CA ASP A 354 -11.20 5.28 -16.42
C ASP A 354 -10.79 4.12 -15.49
N LEU A 355 -9.49 4.01 -15.19
CA LEU A 355 -8.94 2.99 -14.30
C LEU A 355 -9.09 3.34 -12.80
N GLY A 356 -9.64 4.50 -12.46
CA GLY A 356 -9.75 4.96 -11.07
C GLY A 356 -8.41 5.26 -10.38
N LEU A 357 -7.39 5.64 -11.15
CA LEU A 357 -6.06 6.03 -10.67
C LEU A 357 -6.04 7.54 -10.40
N ALA A 358 -5.57 7.94 -9.21
CA ALA A 358 -5.36 9.35 -8.91
C ALA A 358 -4.10 9.87 -9.61
N ILE A 359 -4.10 11.16 -9.98
CA ILE A 359 -2.99 11.81 -10.66
C ILE A 359 -2.59 13.08 -9.92
N ILE A 360 -1.28 13.27 -9.70
CA ILE A 360 -0.67 14.56 -9.38
C ILE A 360 0.29 14.90 -10.51
N GLY A 361 -0.06 15.89 -11.32
CA GLY A 361 0.78 16.39 -12.42
C GLY A 361 1.67 17.57 -12.01
N PRO A 362 2.50 18.10 -12.94
CA PRO A 362 3.44 19.19 -12.64
C PRO A 362 2.78 20.48 -12.15
N ASN A 363 1.53 20.76 -12.57
CA ASN A 363 0.77 21.92 -12.07
C ASN A 363 0.40 21.81 -10.59
N GLN A 364 0.34 20.59 -10.06
CA GLN A 364 -0.11 20.30 -8.70
C GLN A 364 1.06 19.98 -7.76
N LEU A 365 2.27 19.78 -8.30
CA LEU A 365 3.45 19.42 -7.53
C LEU A 365 3.89 20.51 -6.53
N GLY A 366 3.57 21.78 -6.81
CA GLY A 366 3.77 22.87 -5.85
C GLY A 366 2.93 22.71 -4.57
N ASP A 367 1.77 22.07 -4.68
CA ASP A 367 0.81 21.81 -3.60
C ASP A 367 0.74 20.31 -3.25
N LEU A 368 1.85 19.57 -3.42
CA LEU A 368 1.91 18.12 -3.26
C LEU A 368 1.31 17.63 -1.93
N GLN A 369 1.65 18.26 -0.81
CA GLN A 369 1.15 17.88 0.51
C GLN A 369 -0.37 17.95 0.59
N LYS A 370 -0.99 19.01 0.04
CA LYS A 370 -2.44 19.17 0.03
C LYS A 370 -3.11 18.06 -0.76
N HIS A 371 -2.64 17.80 -1.97
CA HIS A 371 -3.24 16.78 -2.84
C HIS A 371 -3.06 15.35 -2.29
N LEU A 372 -1.91 15.04 -1.70
CA LEU A 372 -1.71 13.78 -0.98
C LEU A 372 -2.62 13.68 0.23
N TYR A 373 -2.71 14.73 1.05
CA TYR A 373 -3.59 14.75 2.23
C TYR A 373 -5.04 14.47 1.85
N ASP A 374 -5.58 15.19 0.85
CA ASP A 374 -6.96 15.04 0.39
C ASP A 374 -7.23 13.61 -0.12
N TRP A 375 -6.28 13.05 -0.88
CA TRP A 375 -6.40 11.69 -1.40
C TRP A 375 -6.38 10.64 -0.27
N LEU A 376 -5.43 10.73 0.65
CA LEU A 376 -5.28 9.79 1.77
C LEU A 376 -6.46 9.90 2.74
N LYS A 377 -6.93 11.11 3.04
CA LYS A 377 -8.16 11.35 3.83
C LYS A 377 -9.39 10.74 3.17
N GLY A 378 -9.45 10.71 1.83
CA GLY A 378 -10.50 10.01 1.08
C GLY A 378 -10.57 8.49 1.32
N ALA A 379 -9.61 7.89 2.04
CA ALA A 379 -9.68 6.50 2.46
C ALA A 379 -10.71 6.24 3.57
N GLY A 380 -11.29 7.31 4.15
CA GLY A 380 -12.20 7.21 5.28
C GLY A 380 -11.49 6.88 6.59
N GLY A 381 -12.25 6.38 7.56
CA GLY A 381 -11.80 6.17 8.93
C GLY A 381 -12.10 7.38 9.80
N LYS A 382 -12.41 7.16 11.07
CA LYS A 382 -12.60 8.24 12.04
C LYS A 382 -11.23 8.76 12.46
N ILE A 383 -11.04 10.07 12.34
CA ILE A 383 -9.96 10.76 13.04
C ILE A 383 -10.46 10.88 14.48
N ASP A 384 -10.03 9.97 15.34
CA ASP A 384 -10.20 10.18 16.77
C ASP A 384 -9.27 11.35 17.14
N ILE A 385 -9.83 12.55 17.12
CA ILE A 385 -9.18 13.71 17.72
C ILE A 385 -9.21 13.42 19.21
N THR A 386 -8.09 12.93 19.74
CA THR A 386 -7.85 12.95 21.18
C THR A 386 -7.84 14.42 21.59
N GLU A 387 -8.91 14.87 22.25
CA GLU A 387 -8.91 16.11 23.04
C GLU A 387 -7.90 16.03 24.20
#